data_AF-A0A853FND5-F1
#
_entry.id   AF-A0A853FND5-F1
#
_cell.length_a   1.000
_cell.length_b   1.000
_cell.length_c   1.000
_cell.angle_alpha   90.00
_cell.angle_beta   90.00
_cell.angle_gamma   90.00
#
_symmetry.space_group_name_H-M   'P 1'
#
loop_
_entity.id
_entity.type
_entity.pdbx_description
1 polymer ?
#
loop_
_entity_poly.entity_id
_entity_poly.type
_entity_poly.pdbx_seq_one_letter_code
_entity_poly.pdbx_strand_id
1 'polypeptide(L)'
;MGEATQRARAYGEAKAGLFAGLADPQSHAVATAAIQLFERFVLPNRYTGGCYLTTMFLHRYLADERGIITVPVVGYVNDGTDDIMISHAWNEYQGRKVDITLNLVDPQISLSGDLLVLDHALRPGRAVYSYHAALNAAGEAANAAIESGGGFPAQLLRHKQAEHEGIVAKMAQPALMVQHQALAPPGLRYADMRAHLD
;
A
#
# COMPACT_ATOMS: atom_id res chain seq x y z
N MET A 1 -4.87 32.17 -4.56
CA MET A 1 -3.94 31.04 -4.36
C MET A 1 -4.43 29.88 -5.21
N GLY A 2 -3.54 29.25 -5.98
CA GLY A 2 -3.92 28.12 -6.85
C GLY A 2 -4.17 26.83 -6.07
N GLU A 3 -4.92 25.92 -6.68
CA GLU A 3 -5.28 24.61 -6.11
C GLU A 3 -4.04 23.79 -5.68
N ALA A 4 -2.95 23.84 -6.45
CA ALA A 4 -1.70 23.18 -6.11
C ALA A 4 -1.08 23.69 -4.79
N THR A 5 -1.10 25.00 -4.56
CA THR A 5 -0.60 25.62 -3.32
C THR A 5 -1.45 25.21 -2.12
N GLN A 6 -2.78 25.16 -2.29
CA GLN A 6 -3.69 24.71 -1.23
C GLN A 6 -3.45 23.24 -0.86
N ARG A 7 -3.27 22.35 -1.85
CA ARG A 7 -2.96 20.94 -1.61
C ARG A 7 -1.62 20.74 -0.90
N ALA A 8 -0.59 21.48 -1.31
CA ALA A 8 0.73 21.40 -0.66
C ALA A 8 0.67 21.87 0.81
N ARG A 9 -0.09 22.95 1.08
CA ARG A 9 -0.31 23.45 2.43
C ARG A 9 -1.07 22.44 3.30
N ALA A 10 -2.19 21.91 2.81
CA ALA A 10 -2.99 20.92 3.54
C ALA A 10 -2.17 19.66 3.88
N TYR A 11 -1.36 19.18 2.94
CA TYR A 11 -0.45 18.05 3.19
C TYR A 11 0.61 18.39 4.25
N GLY A 12 1.17 19.60 4.23
CA GLY A 12 2.10 20.07 5.27
C GLY A 12 1.45 20.15 6.66
N GLU A 13 0.24 20.69 6.74
CA GLU A 13 -0.54 20.77 7.99
C GLU A 13 -0.90 19.37 8.52
N ALA A 14 -1.31 18.45 7.65
CA ALA A 14 -1.61 17.07 8.04
C ALA A 14 -0.36 16.33 8.55
N LYS A 15 0.80 16.51 7.90
CA LYS A 15 2.09 15.97 8.38
C LYS A 15 2.46 16.53 9.76
N ALA A 16 2.34 17.85 9.93
CA ALA A 16 2.64 18.48 11.22
C ALA A 16 1.70 17.95 12.33
N GLY A 17 0.42 17.79 12.02
CA GLY A 17 -0.57 17.19 12.93
C GLY A 17 -0.25 15.75 13.31
N LEU A 18 0.15 14.91 12.34
CA LEU A 18 0.62 13.56 12.60
C LEU A 18 1.80 13.58 13.58
N PHE A 19 2.90 14.28 13.25
CA PHE A 19 4.10 14.26 14.09
C PHE A 19 3.89 14.86 15.48
N ALA A 20 3.03 15.87 15.62
CA ALA A 20 2.67 16.42 16.93
C ALA A 20 1.94 15.40 17.84
N GLY A 21 1.24 14.43 17.23
CA GLY A 21 0.53 13.37 17.95
C GLY A 21 1.35 12.11 18.24
N LEU A 22 2.56 11.98 17.69
CA LEU A 22 3.40 10.80 17.90
C LEU A 22 4.29 10.97 19.14
N ALA A 23 4.03 10.17 20.18
CA ALA A 23 4.77 10.25 21.43
C ALA A 23 6.06 9.41 21.44
N ASP A 24 6.10 8.30 20.70
CA ASP A 24 7.23 7.38 20.72
C ASP A 24 8.16 7.50 19.49
N PRO A 25 9.49 7.34 19.68
CA PRO A 25 10.46 7.44 18.59
C PRO A 25 10.26 6.43 17.46
N GLN A 26 9.71 5.25 17.75
CA GLN A 26 9.51 4.21 16.73
C GLN A 26 8.36 4.58 15.79
N SER A 27 7.21 5.04 16.31
CA SER A 27 6.14 5.61 15.48
C SER A 27 6.65 6.74 14.61
N HIS A 28 7.50 7.61 15.16
CA HIS A 28 8.09 8.71 14.40
C HIS A 28 8.96 8.18 13.25
N ALA A 29 9.80 7.17 13.50
CA ALA A 29 10.62 6.55 12.46
C ALA A 29 9.78 5.84 11.37
N VAL A 30 8.70 5.15 11.76
CA VAL A 30 7.75 4.53 10.81
C VAL A 30 7.11 5.60 9.93
N ALA A 31 6.60 6.67 10.52
CA ALA A 31 5.98 7.77 9.80
C ALA A 31 6.97 8.47 8.86
N THR A 32 8.18 8.76 9.34
CA THR A 32 9.24 9.36 8.54
C THR A 32 9.60 8.48 7.33
N ALA A 33 9.83 7.18 7.54
CA ALA A 33 10.19 6.27 6.45
C ALA A 33 9.06 6.16 5.41
N ALA A 34 7.80 6.03 5.85
CA ALA A 34 6.66 5.96 4.94
C ALA A 34 6.50 7.25 4.10
N ILE A 35 6.59 8.42 4.74
CA ILE A 35 6.50 9.72 4.08
C ILE A 35 7.66 9.92 3.10
N GLN A 36 8.89 9.60 3.51
CA GLN A 36 10.07 9.72 2.64
C GLN A 36 9.97 8.80 1.43
N LEU A 37 9.56 7.55 1.63
CA LEU A 37 9.34 6.60 0.54
C LEU A 37 8.25 7.11 -0.42
N PHE A 38 7.16 7.68 0.09
CA PHE A 38 6.14 8.28 -0.75
C PHE A 38 6.68 9.48 -1.55
N GLU A 39 7.31 10.44 -0.87
CA GLU A 39 7.74 11.71 -1.46
C GLU A 39 8.93 11.59 -2.40
N ARG A 40 9.83 10.64 -2.15
CA ARG A 40 11.10 10.51 -2.87
C ARG A 40 11.11 9.38 -3.89
N PHE A 41 10.18 8.43 -3.78
CA PHE A 41 10.10 7.30 -4.69
C PHE A 41 8.71 7.17 -5.35
N VAL A 42 7.63 7.01 -4.58
CA VAL A 42 6.31 6.71 -5.16
C VAL A 42 5.77 7.87 -6.00
N LEU A 43 5.77 9.09 -5.45
CA LEU A 43 5.21 10.27 -6.10
C LEU A 43 6.04 10.74 -7.31
N PRO A 44 7.38 10.90 -7.24
CA PRO A 44 8.17 11.36 -8.38
C PRO A 44 8.16 10.38 -9.56
N ASN A 45 8.16 9.08 -9.28
CA ASN A 45 8.15 8.05 -10.33
C ASN A 45 6.74 7.71 -10.82
N ARG A 46 5.69 8.32 -10.24
CA ARG A 46 4.28 7.95 -10.47
C ARG A 46 4.07 6.43 -10.36
N TYR A 47 4.72 5.82 -9.37
CA TYR A 47 4.78 4.38 -9.22
C TYR A 47 3.40 3.84 -8.82
N THR A 48 2.78 3.07 -9.71
CA THR A 48 1.43 2.51 -9.57
C THR A 48 1.50 0.98 -9.62
N GLY A 49 0.51 0.29 -9.05
CA GLY A 49 0.44 -1.18 -9.07
C GLY A 49 1.51 -1.90 -8.23
N GLY A 50 2.27 -1.17 -7.40
CA GLY A 50 3.41 -1.68 -6.65
C GLY A 50 3.16 -1.99 -5.17
N CYS A 51 1.90 -2.12 -4.74
CA CYS A 51 1.54 -2.21 -3.32
C CYS A 51 2.25 -3.35 -2.57
N TYR A 52 2.40 -4.53 -3.19
CA TYR A 52 3.14 -5.65 -2.58
C TYR A 52 4.61 -5.32 -2.37
N LEU A 53 5.27 -4.80 -3.41
CA LEU A 53 6.70 -4.54 -3.39
C LEU A 53 7.03 -3.40 -2.41
N THR A 54 6.25 -2.32 -2.46
CA THR A 54 6.38 -1.18 -1.54
C THR A 54 6.12 -1.60 -0.09
N THR A 55 5.12 -2.44 0.16
CA THR A 55 4.81 -2.96 1.50
C THR A 55 5.95 -3.83 2.03
N MET A 56 6.42 -4.80 1.24
CA MET A 56 7.58 -5.62 1.62
C MET A 56 8.82 -4.76 1.86
N PHE A 57 9.02 -3.73 1.04
CA PHE A 57 10.19 -2.85 1.14
C PHE A 57 10.16 -2.07 2.44
N LEU A 58 9.05 -1.39 2.73
CA LEU A 58 8.93 -0.59 3.94
C LEU A 58 9.04 -1.46 5.19
N HIS A 59 8.43 -2.65 5.18
CA HIS A 59 8.57 -3.64 6.25
C HIS A 59 10.03 -3.98 6.52
N ARG A 60 10.76 -4.38 5.46
CA ARG A 60 12.17 -4.76 5.57
C ARG A 60 13.08 -3.61 5.93
N TYR A 61 12.89 -2.43 5.34
CA TYR A 61 13.68 -1.24 5.69
C TYR A 61 13.57 -0.91 7.17
N LEU A 62 12.35 -0.94 7.72
CA LEU A 62 12.14 -0.68 9.15
C LEU A 62 12.75 -1.75 10.03
N ALA A 63 12.65 -3.03 9.65
CA ALA A 63 13.24 -4.13 10.40
C ALA A 63 14.78 -4.10 10.33
N ASP A 64 15.34 -4.08 9.13
CA ASP A 64 16.78 -4.23 8.86
C ASP A 64 17.57 -2.98 9.31
N GLU A 65 17.06 -1.77 9.04
CA GLU A 65 17.82 -0.51 9.27
C GLU A 65 17.46 0.18 10.59
N ARG A 66 16.27 -0.11 11.16
CA ARG A 66 15.76 0.59 12.36
C ARG A 66 15.42 -0.35 13.51
N GLY A 67 15.44 -1.67 13.32
CA GLY A 67 15.03 -2.64 14.34
C GLY A 67 13.54 -2.55 14.71
N ILE A 68 12.71 -2.00 13.82
CA ILE A 68 11.27 -1.80 14.04
C ILE A 68 10.48 -2.86 13.28
N ILE A 69 9.70 -3.65 14.02
CA ILE A 69 8.85 -4.68 13.43
C ILE A 69 7.48 -4.09 13.09
N THR A 70 7.13 -4.18 11.82
CA THR A 70 5.78 -3.93 11.30
C THR A 70 5.15 -5.25 10.87
N VAL A 71 3.84 -5.27 10.67
CA VAL A 71 3.11 -6.41 10.13
C VAL A 71 2.73 -6.10 8.68
N PRO A 72 3.36 -6.72 7.67
CA PRO A 72 2.91 -6.58 6.29
C PRO A 72 1.63 -7.39 6.12
N VAL A 73 0.58 -6.75 5.63
CA VAL A 73 -0.72 -7.38 5.39
C VAL A 73 -0.96 -7.44 3.88
N VAL A 74 -1.37 -8.61 3.39
CA VAL A 74 -1.99 -8.78 2.09
C VAL A 74 -3.45 -9.09 2.34
N GLY A 75 -4.33 -8.29 1.78
CA GLY A 75 -5.76 -8.43 1.94
C GLY A 75 -6.48 -7.84 0.75
N TYR A 76 -7.62 -7.24 1.02
CA TYR A 76 -8.52 -6.70 0.03
C TYR A 76 -8.98 -5.29 0.40
N VAL A 77 -9.10 -4.44 -0.60
CA VAL A 77 -9.66 -3.10 -0.46
C VAL A 77 -10.82 -2.89 -1.41
N ASN A 78 -11.76 -2.03 -1.02
CA ASN A 78 -12.93 -1.69 -1.83
C ASN A 78 -13.24 -0.20 -1.69
N ASP A 79 -13.49 0.47 -2.80
CA ASP A 79 -13.70 1.92 -2.89
C ASP A 79 -15.15 2.36 -2.68
N GLY A 80 -16.05 1.40 -2.44
CA GLY A 80 -17.48 1.59 -2.23
C GLY A 80 -18.30 1.76 -3.50
N THR A 81 -17.70 1.60 -4.68
CA THR A 81 -18.43 1.78 -5.96
C THR A 81 -19.15 0.52 -6.44
N ASP A 82 -18.64 -0.66 -6.07
CA ASP A 82 -19.25 -1.96 -6.33
C ASP A 82 -18.85 -3.00 -5.27
N ASP A 83 -19.20 -4.28 -5.48
CA ASP A 83 -18.86 -5.39 -4.58
C ASP A 83 -17.49 -6.03 -4.90
N ILE A 84 -16.77 -5.57 -5.93
CA ILE A 84 -15.47 -6.11 -6.31
C ILE A 84 -14.43 -5.62 -5.31
N MET A 85 -13.70 -6.57 -4.72
CA MET A 85 -12.62 -6.26 -3.78
C MET A 85 -11.28 -6.50 -4.44
N ILE A 86 -10.42 -5.48 -4.40
CA ILE A 86 -9.12 -5.49 -5.06
C ILE A 86 -8.08 -6.02 -4.09
N SER A 87 -7.32 -7.02 -4.51
CA SER A 87 -6.17 -7.50 -3.74
C SER A 87 -5.15 -6.39 -3.54
N HIS A 88 -4.73 -6.16 -2.31
CA HIS A 88 -3.88 -5.03 -1.94
C HIS A 88 -3.01 -5.34 -0.73
N ALA A 89 -1.93 -4.57 -0.55
CA ALA A 89 -1.08 -4.70 0.61
C ALA A 89 -0.73 -3.37 1.27
N TRP A 90 -0.62 -3.43 2.60
CA TRP A 90 -0.24 -2.32 3.46
C TRP A 90 0.60 -2.83 4.64
N ASN A 91 1.23 -1.92 5.39
CA ASN A 91 1.88 -2.27 6.66
C ASN A 91 1.02 -1.85 7.83
N GLU A 92 1.12 -2.58 8.94
CA GLU A 92 0.57 -2.17 10.23
C GLU A 92 1.67 -2.01 11.27
N TYR A 93 1.56 -0.95 12.07
CA TYR A 93 2.40 -0.71 13.23
C TYR A 93 1.51 -0.38 14.43
N GLN A 94 1.58 -1.21 15.47
CA GLN A 94 0.70 -1.09 16.66
C GLN A 94 -0.80 -1.02 16.28
N GLY A 95 -1.21 -1.84 15.31
CA GLY A 95 -2.60 -1.89 14.82
C GLY A 95 -3.02 -0.71 13.92
N ARG A 96 -2.11 0.22 13.61
CA ARG A 96 -2.38 1.37 12.74
C ARG A 96 -1.81 1.18 11.34
N LYS A 97 -2.56 1.54 10.30
CA LYS A 97 -2.20 1.26 8.91
C LYS A 97 -1.22 2.27 8.34
N VAL A 98 -0.34 1.79 7.48
CA VAL A 98 0.54 2.57 6.62
C VAL A 98 0.34 2.07 5.20
N ASP A 99 -0.33 2.89 4.39
CA ASP A 99 -0.60 2.64 2.99
C ASP A 99 -0.27 3.89 2.18
N ILE A 100 0.80 3.78 1.42
CA ILE A 100 1.33 4.88 0.60
C ILE A 100 1.07 4.67 -0.89
N THR A 101 0.26 3.67 -1.25
CA THR A 101 0.15 3.19 -2.64
C THR A 101 -1.23 3.37 -3.26
N LEU A 102 -2.30 3.53 -2.48
CA LEU A 102 -3.62 3.85 -3.04
C LEU A 102 -3.77 5.31 -3.47
N ASN A 103 -2.94 6.23 -2.98
CA ASN A 103 -3.06 7.64 -3.37
C ASN A 103 -2.67 7.92 -4.83
N LEU A 104 -1.89 7.03 -5.44
CA LEU A 104 -1.50 7.10 -6.84
C LEU A 104 -1.86 5.79 -7.54
N VAL A 105 -3.00 5.83 -8.22
CA VAL A 105 -3.51 4.74 -9.06
C VAL A 105 -3.73 5.24 -10.48
N ASP A 106 -3.91 4.30 -11.41
CA ASP A 106 -4.42 4.63 -12.74
C ASP A 106 -5.90 5.03 -12.62
N PRO A 107 -6.27 6.29 -12.94
CA PRO A 107 -7.65 6.78 -12.81
C PRO A 107 -8.63 6.13 -13.79
N GLN A 108 -8.14 5.39 -14.80
CA GLN A 108 -8.99 4.58 -15.69
C GLN A 108 -9.35 3.24 -15.07
N ILE A 109 -8.60 2.79 -14.05
CA ILE A 109 -8.75 1.48 -13.42
C ILE A 109 -9.41 1.60 -12.05
N SER A 110 -9.06 2.62 -11.26
CA SER A 110 -9.55 2.78 -9.88
C SER A 110 -9.54 4.24 -9.43
N LEU A 111 -10.32 4.54 -8.39
CA LEU A 111 -10.26 5.84 -7.72
C LEU A 111 -9.03 5.91 -6.80
N SER A 112 -8.42 7.08 -6.65
CA SER A 112 -7.33 7.20 -5.68
C SER A 112 -7.87 7.09 -4.25
N GLY A 113 -7.19 6.35 -3.39
CA GLY A 113 -7.42 6.32 -1.95
C GLY A 113 -6.59 7.35 -1.19
N ASP A 114 -6.70 7.33 0.12
CA ASP A 114 -5.91 8.20 0.99
C ASP A 114 -4.44 7.76 1.02
N LEU A 115 -3.54 8.72 1.16
CA LEU A 115 -2.19 8.46 1.67
C LEU A 115 -2.30 8.30 3.19
N LEU A 116 -2.24 7.05 3.67
CA LEU A 116 -2.38 6.72 5.08
C LEU A 116 -1.02 6.46 5.72
N VAL A 117 -0.75 7.14 6.83
CA VAL A 117 0.44 6.89 7.66
C VAL A 117 -0.01 6.83 9.12
N LEU A 118 0.06 5.63 9.70
CA LEU A 118 -0.43 5.33 11.06
C LEU A 118 -1.91 5.70 11.24
N ASP A 119 -2.76 5.32 10.28
CA ASP A 119 -4.18 5.69 10.13
C ASP A 119 -4.48 7.19 9.93
N HIS A 120 -3.45 8.05 9.88
CA HIS A 120 -3.64 9.46 9.52
C HIS A 120 -3.65 9.62 8.00
N ALA A 121 -4.76 10.15 7.46
CA ALA A 121 -4.85 10.58 6.07
C ALA A 121 -4.06 11.87 5.86
N LEU A 122 -2.87 11.76 5.28
CA LEU A 122 -2.02 12.92 4.99
C LEU A 122 -2.43 13.62 3.70
N ARG A 123 -2.86 12.84 2.70
CA ARG A 123 -3.38 13.34 1.43
C ARG A 123 -4.65 12.58 1.08
N PRO A 124 -5.81 13.25 1.09
CA PRO A 124 -7.06 12.61 0.73
C PRO A 124 -7.07 12.08 -0.70
N GLY A 125 -7.72 10.94 -0.87
CA GLY A 125 -8.07 10.34 -2.16
C GLY A 125 -9.38 10.89 -2.74
N ARG A 126 -9.81 10.28 -3.84
CA ARG A 126 -11.15 10.46 -4.42
C ARG A 126 -12.19 9.51 -3.79
N ALA A 127 -11.73 8.42 -3.18
CA ALA A 127 -12.57 7.45 -2.49
C ALA A 127 -12.00 7.12 -1.11
N VAL A 128 -12.90 6.79 -0.18
CA VAL A 128 -12.54 6.26 1.13
C VAL A 128 -12.62 4.74 1.04
N TYR A 129 -11.47 4.09 1.04
CA TYR A 129 -11.39 2.64 0.90
C TYR A 129 -11.69 1.94 2.22
N SER A 130 -12.44 0.84 2.14
CA SER A 130 -12.54 -0.15 3.22
C SER A 130 -11.43 -1.19 3.07
N TYR A 131 -10.90 -1.68 4.20
CA TYR A 131 -9.78 -2.63 4.26
C TYR A 131 -10.21 -3.92 4.94
N HIS A 132 -9.89 -5.06 4.33
CA HIS A 132 -10.33 -6.38 4.78
C HIS A 132 -9.19 -7.38 4.66
N ALA A 133 -8.93 -8.16 5.72
CA ALA A 133 -7.89 -9.20 5.67
C ALA A 133 -8.29 -10.41 4.79
N ALA A 134 -9.60 -10.59 4.56
CA ALA A 134 -10.18 -11.60 3.69
C ALA A 134 -11.30 -10.97 2.87
N LEU A 135 -11.76 -11.67 1.83
CA LEU A 135 -12.98 -11.28 1.13
C LEU A 135 -14.15 -11.26 2.12
N ASN A 136 -15.04 -10.28 1.96
CA ASN A 136 -16.33 -10.30 2.63
C ASN A 136 -17.35 -11.08 1.77
N ALA A 137 -18.53 -11.35 2.32
CA ALA A 137 -19.57 -12.13 1.64
C ALA A 137 -20.00 -11.53 0.28
N ALA A 138 -19.98 -10.19 0.13
CA ALA A 138 -20.32 -9.53 -1.13
C ALA A 138 -19.21 -9.74 -2.18
N GLY A 139 -17.94 -9.61 -1.79
CA GLY A 139 -16.80 -9.87 -2.66
C GLY A 139 -16.69 -11.35 -3.07
N GLU A 140 -17.02 -12.28 -2.18
CA GLU A 140 -17.13 -13.70 -2.52
C GLU A 140 -18.22 -13.95 -3.57
N ALA A 141 -19.39 -13.35 -3.39
CA ALA A 141 -20.50 -13.46 -4.35
C ALA A 141 -20.15 -12.84 -5.70
N ALA A 142 -19.50 -11.67 -5.72
CA ALA A 142 -19.03 -11.01 -6.94
C ALA A 142 -18.02 -11.88 -7.69
N ASN A 143 -17.05 -12.47 -6.97
CA ASN A 143 -16.09 -13.40 -7.56
C ASN A 143 -16.77 -14.65 -8.14
N ALA A 144 -17.74 -15.23 -7.43
CA ALA A 144 -18.50 -16.39 -7.92
C ALA A 144 -19.30 -16.05 -9.19
N ALA A 145 -19.89 -14.86 -9.27
CA ALA A 145 -20.59 -14.39 -10.45
C ALA A 145 -19.65 -14.27 -11.66
N ILE A 146 -18.47 -13.65 -11.48
CA ILE A 146 -17.45 -13.53 -12.52
C ILE A 146 -16.99 -14.91 -13.00
N GLU A 147 -16.72 -15.83 -12.07
CA GLU A 147 -16.27 -17.19 -12.41
C GLU A 147 -17.34 -17.94 -13.21
N SER A 148 -18.62 -17.83 -12.81
CA SER A 148 -19.74 -18.47 -13.49
C SER A 148 -19.98 -17.94 -14.92
N GLY A 149 -19.65 -16.66 -15.17
CA GLY A 149 -19.75 -16.05 -16.49
C GLY A 149 -18.70 -16.56 -17.48
N GLY A 150 -17.62 -17.15 -16.98
CA GLY A 150 -16.55 -17.73 -17.78
C GLY A 150 -15.75 -16.70 -18.59
N GLY A 151 -15.09 -17.17 -19.66
CA GLY A 151 -14.34 -16.31 -20.58
C GLY A 151 -13.12 -15.64 -19.96
N PHE A 152 -12.74 -14.49 -20.52
CA PHE A 152 -11.57 -13.72 -20.10
C PHE A 152 -11.66 -13.19 -18.66
N PRO A 153 -12.80 -12.65 -18.18
CA PRO A 153 -12.93 -12.18 -16.80
C PRO A 153 -12.65 -13.28 -15.75
N ALA A 154 -13.19 -14.48 -15.94
CA ALA A 154 -12.91 -15.61 -15.05
C ALA A 154 -11.43 -16.02 -15.08
N GLN A 155 -10.79 -16.01 -16.24
CA GLN A 155 -9.35 -16.29 -16.34
C GLN A 155 -8.52 -15.24 -15.60
N LEU A 156 -8.86 -13.97 -15.74
CA LEU A 156 -8.20 -12.88 -15.03
C LEU A 156 -8.38 -12.98 -13.52
N LEU A 157 -9.60 -13.29 -13.06
CA LEU A 157 -9.90 -13.51 -11.65
C LEU A 157 -9.02 -14.61 -11.06
N ARG A 158 -8.98 -15.79 -11.68
CA ARG A 158 -8.13 -16.91 -11.23
C ARG A 158 -6.65 -16.54 -11.21
N HIS A 159 -6.18 -15.83 -12.23
CA HIS A 159 -4.79 -15.36 -12.26
C HIS A 159 -4.49 -14.42 -11.09
N LYS A 160 -5.38 -13.48 -10.78
CA LYS A 160 -5.22 -12.53 -9.67
C LYS A 160 -5.35 -13.18 -8.30
N GLN A 161 -6.20 -14.19 -8.14
CA GLN A 161 -6.28 -14.99 -6.92
C GLN A 161 -4.98 -15.79 -6.69
N ALA A 162 -4.46 -16.46 -7.72
CA ALA A 162 -3.19 -17.16 -7.62
C ALA A 162 -2.01 -16.21 -7.33
N GLU A 163 -2.02 -15.01 -7.90
CA GLU A 163 -1.06 -13.95 -7.56
C GLU A 163 -1.18 -13.55 -6.08
N HIS A 164 -2.39 -13.25 -5.58
CA HIS A 164 -2.66 -12.90 -4.19
C HIS A 164 -2.14 -13.97 -3.23
N GLU A 165 -2.54 -15.24 -3.41
CA GLU A 165 -2.11 -16.37 -2.58
C GLU A 165 -0.58 -16.53 -2.61
N GLY A 166 0.01 -16.38 -3.80
CA GLY A 166 1.44 -16.43 -3.99
C GLY A 166 2.18 -15.31 -3.24
N ILE A 167 1.60 -14.13 -3.10
CA ILE A 167 2.19 -13.02 -2.33
C ILE A 167 1.96 -13.19 -0.83
N VAL A 168 0.78 -13.64 -0.39
CA VAL A 168 0.50 -14.00 1.02
C VAL A 168 1.56 -14.97 1.53
N ALA A 169 1.82 -16.05 0.79
CA ALA A 169 2.82 -17.05 1.17
C ALA A 169 4.24 -16.46 1.26
N LYS A 170 4.59 -15.50 0.38
CA LYS A 170 5.89 -14.82 0.41
C LYS A 170 6.01 -13.87 1.59
N MET A 171 4.98 -13.06 1.88
CA MET A 171 5.00 -12.10 2.99
C MET A 171 5.09 -12.78 4.35
N ALA A 172 4.57 -14.01 4.49
CA ALA A 172 4.69 -14.79 5.71
C ALA A 172 6.12 -15.33 5.97
N GLN A 173 7.03 -15.26 4.99
CA GLN A 173 8.37 -15.88 5.07
C GLN A 173 9.47 -14.85 4.74
N PRO A 174 10.25 -14.40 5.74
CA PRO A 174 11.29 -13.38 5.53
C PRO A 174 12.26 -13.69 4.38
N ALA A 175 12.70 -14.95 4.25
CA ALA A 175 13.60 -15.38 3.17
C ALA A 175 12.97 -15.19 1.77
N LEU A 176 11.68 -15.48 1.63
CA LEU A 176 10.97 -15.33 0.36
C LEU A 176 10.71 -13.85 0.03
N MET A 177 10.49 -12.98 1.02
CA MET A 177 10.43 -11.53 0.80
C MET A 177 11.76 -11.00 0.26
N VAL A 178 12.89 -11.43 0.84
CA VAL A 178 14.23 -11.05 0.36
C VAL A 178 14.43 -11.48 -1.09
N GLN A 179 14.12 -12.75 -1.39
CA GLN A 179 14.23 -13.27 -2.75
C GLN A 179 13.34 -12.51 -3.74
N HIS A 180 12.09 -12.23 -3.37
CA HIS A 180 11.15 -11.52 -4.23
C HIS A 180 11.66 -10.13 -4.61
N GLN A 181 12.18 -9.37 -3.64
CA GLN A 181 12.75 -8.05 -3.90
C GLN A 181 14.06 -8.07 -4.66
N ALA A 182 14.88 -9.10 -4.49
CA ALA A 182 16.11 -9.27 -5.26
C ALA A 182 15.81 -9.51 -6.76
N LEU A 183 14.67 -10.15 -7.06
CA LEU A 183 14.19 -10.42 -8.41
C LEU A 183 13.39 -9.26 -9.02
N ALA A 184 13.16 -8.18 -8.29
CA ALA A 184 12.49 -7.00 -8.83
C ALA A 184 13.30 -6.39 -9.99
N PRO A 185 12.63 -5.75 -10.96
CA PRO A 185 13.30 -5.00 -12.02
C PRO A 185 14.31 -3.98 -11.45
N PRO A 186 15.39 -3.65 -12.17
CA PRO A 186 16.29 -2.57 -11.78
C PRO A 186 15.52 -1.28 -11.49
N GLY A 187 15.89 -0.58 -10.41
CA GLY A 187 15.17 0.60 -9.92
C GLY A 187 14.06 0.27 -8.90
N LEU A 188 13.65 -1.00 -8.80
CA LEU A 188 12.63 -1.47 -7.86
C LEU A 188 13.20 -2.48 -6.83
N ARG A 189 14.50 -2.78 -6.89
CA ARG A 189 15.14 -3.68 -5.93
C ARG A 189 15.28 -2.99 -4.59
N TYR A 190 15.45 -3.78 -3.52
CA TYR A 190 15.62 -3.25 -2.16
C TYR A 190 16.69 -2.16 -2.07
N ALA A 191 17.89 -2.40 -2.62
CA ALA A 191 18.98 -1.44 -2.58
C ALA A 191 18.66 -0.14 -3.34
N ASP A 192 17.96 -0.24 -4.48
CA ASP A 192 17.58 0.91 -5.30
C ASP A 192 16.54 1.77 -4.55
N MET A 193 15.51 1.14 -3.98
CA MET A 193 14.49 1.83 -3.19
C MET A 193 15.07 2.43 -1.90
N ARG A 194 16.00 1.73 -1.24
CA ARG A 194 16.67 2.22 -0.02
C ARG A 194 17.47 3.49 -0.28
N ALA A 195 18.11 3.63 -1.44
CA ALA A 195 18.88 4.82 -1.78
C ALA A 195 18.06 6.12 -1.78
N HIS A 196 16.72 6.04 -1.79
CA HIS A 196 15.84 7.20 -1.64
C HIS A 196 15.59 7.62 -0.18
N LEU A 197 15.90 6.75 0.81
CA LEU A 197 15.64 6.97 2.23
C LEU A 197 16.88 7.36 3.03
N ASP A 198 18.07 7.18 2.44
CA ASP A 198 19.34 7.71 2.95
C ASP A 198 19.47 9.22 2.65
#